data_AF-A0A6G4J5N8-F1
#
_entry.id   AF-A0A6G4J5N8-F1
#
_cell.length_a   1.000
_cell.length_b   1.000
_cell.length_c   1.000
_cell.angle_alpha   90.00
_cell.angle_beta   90.00
_cell.angle_gamma   90.00
#
_symmetry.space_group_name_H-M   'P 1'
#
loop_
_entity.id
_entity.type
_entity.pdbx_description
1 polymer ?
#
loop_
_entity_poly.entity_id
_entity_poly.type
_entity_poly.pdbx_seq_one_letter_code
_entity_poly.pdbx_strand_id
1 'polypeptide(L)'
;MKRSTNQEKFLDTLIRLNTKIEELGKINILNNHIYSEYFFRDLLNIVYGYSLENHNKKQKNAPAFDLIDNTNKIIIQVTATCKKQKIEDTLKKEYLTNKMEEGYRLKFIFIGNQNNNIKNKNFSNPHNILFDSKKDIILTQDLCEEFLNLNINKQDHAIELLKKELSPL
;
A
#
# COMPACT_ATOMS: atom_id res chain seq x y z
N MET A 1 -16.63 -21.81 -8.07
CA MET A 1 -15.74 -21.45 -9.20
C MET A 1 -14.38 -21.04 -8.64
N LYS A 2 -13.26 -21.46 -9.24
CA LYS A 2 -11.90 -21.17 -8.70
C LYS A 2 -11.66 -19.69 -8.37
N ARG A 3 -12.15 -18.78 -9.22
CA ARG A 3 -12.08 -17.33 -9.01
C ARG A 3 -12.73 -16.88 -7.68
N SER A 4 -13.92 -17.39 -7.32
CA SER A 4 -14.55 -16.98 -6.06
C SER A 4 -13.80 -17.53 -4.86
N THR A 5 -13.32 -18.77 -4.93
CA THR A 5 -12.47 -19.36 -3.89
C THR A 5 -11.16 -18.57 -3.70
N ASN A 6 -10.56 -18.10 -4.79
CA ASN A 6 -9.38 -17.23 -4.72
C ASN A 6 -9.72 -15.87 -4.10
N GLN A 7 -10.85 -15.27 -4.47
CA GLN A 7 -11.34 -14.01 -3.91
C GLN A 7 -11.53 -14.08 -2.40
N GLU A 8 -12.24 -15.12 -1.93
CA GLU A 8 -12.49 -15.36 -0.51
C GLU A 8 -11.18 -15.49 0.27
N LYS A 9 -10.25 -16.34 -0.22
CA LYS A 9 -8.93 -16.53 0.42
C LYS A 9 -8.12 -15.24 0.47
N PHE A 10 -8.14 -14.45 -0.61
CA PHE A 10 -7.43 -13.18 -0.70
C PHE A 10 -7.96 -12.20 0.36
N LEU A 11 -9.28 -12.01 0.38
CA LEU A 11 -9.95 -11.11 1.33
C LEU A 11 -9.72 -11.56 2.78
N ASP A 12 -9.96 -12.82 3.10
CA ASP A 12 -9.81 -13.36 4.46
C ASP A 12 -8.39 -13.16 4.98
N THR A 13 -7.39 -13.40 4.14
CA THR A 13 -5.99 -13.25 4.53
C THR A 13 -5.64 -11.77 4.78
N LEU A 14 -6.08 -10.85 3.92
CA LEU A 14 -5.84 -9.42 4.12
C LEU A 14 -6.57 -8.87 5.35
N ILE A 15 -7.79 -9.35 5.65
CA ILE A 15 -8.50 -8.98 6.88
C ILE A 15 -7.69 -9.42 8.10
N ARG A 16 -7.24 -10.68 8.15
CA ARG A 16 -6.46 -11.20 9.28
C ARG A 16 -5.13 -10.47 9.45
N LEU A 17 -4.45 -10.14 8.35
CA LEU A 17 -3.24 -9.34 8.36
C LEU A 17 -3.51 -7.94 8.94
N ASN A 18 -4.56 -7.26 8.48
CA ASN A 18 -4.95 -5.96 9.00
C ASN A 18 -5.27 -6.01 10.50
N THR A 19 -6.10 -6.96 10.94
CA THR A 19 -6.40 -7.12 12.37
C THR A 19 -5.14 -7.32 13.18
N LYS A 20 -4.20 -8.17 12.72
CA LYS A 20 -2.92 -8.39 13.40
C LYS A 20 -2.08 -7.12 13.47
N ILE A 21 -1.99 -6.35 12.40
CA ILE A 21 -1.25 -5.08 12.36
C ILE A 21 -1.86 -4.08 13.34
N GLU A 22 -3.19 -3.98 13.39
CA GLU A 22 -3.89 -3.09 14.32
C GLU A 22 -3.58 -3.46 15.77
N GLU A 23 -3.70 -4.74 16.15
CA GLU A 23 -3.44 -5.20 17.51
C GLU A 23 -1.98 -5.00 17.93
N LEU A 24 -1.03 -5.28 17.04
CA LEU A 24 0.39 -5.02 17.30
C LEU A 24 0.71 -3.53 17.46
N GLY A 25 0.02 -2.68 16.69
CA GLY A 25 0.12 -1.23 16.82
C GLY A 25 -0.35 -0.72 18.18
N LYS A 26 -1.41 -1.31 18.75
CA LYS A 26 -1.93 -0.95 20.09
C LYS A 26 -0.92 -1.22 21.22
N ILE A 27 -0.03 -2.20 21.04
CA ILE A 27 1.00 -2.57 22.02
C ILE A 27 2.41 -2.07 21.65
N ASN A 28 2.51 -1.11 20.71
CA ASN A 28 3.76 -0.46 20.26
C ASN A 28 4.84 -1.42 19.68
N ILE A 29 4.44 -2.58 19.14
CA ILE A 29 5.37 -3.48 18.44
C ILE A 29 5.48 -3.06 16.97
N LEU A 30 6.43 -2.16 16.69
CA LEU A 30 6.62 -1.55 15.36
C LEU A 30 7.57 -2.31 14.43
N ASN A 31 8.26 -3.36 14.92
CA ASN A 31 9.22 -4.16 14.13
C ASN A 31 8.60 -4.81 12.88
N ASN A 32 7.27 -4.89 12.80
CA ASN A 32 6.55 -5.47 11.66
C ASN A 32 6.32 -4.50 10.49
N HIS A 33 6.63 -3.21 10.64
CA HIS A 33 6.44 -2.23 9.56
C HIS A 33 7.33 -2.53 8.35
N ILE A 34 8.62 -2.81 8.57
CA ILE A 34 9.56 -3.14 7.49
C ILE A 34 9.10 -4.40 6.75
N TYR A 35 8.74 -5.47 7.47
CA TYR A 35 8.24 -6.70 6.85
C TYR A 35 6.95 -6.48 6.04
N SER A 36 6.07 -5.59 6.53
CA SER A 36 4.87 -5.20 5.79
C SER A 36 5.23 -4.49 4.48
N GLU A 37 6.24 -3.61 4.46
CA GLU A 37 6.71 -2.97 3.22
C GLU A 37 7.16 -3.99 2.17
N TYR A 38 7.96 -5.00 2.56
CA TYR A 38 8.39 -6.08 1.66
C TYR A 38 7.20 -6.87 1.10
N PHE A 39 6.28 -7.30 1.97
CA PHE A 39 5.10 -8.04 1.56
C PHE A 39 4.22 -7.23 0.59
N PHE A 40 3.89 -5.97 0.96
CA PHE A 40 3.04 -5.13 0.13
C PHE A 40 3.71 -4.72 -1.18
N ARG A 41 5.05 -4.59 -1.23
CA ARG A 41 5.78 -4.41 -2.49
C ARG A 41 5.49 -5.55 -3.45
N ASP A 42 5.71 -6.80 -3.02
CA ASP A 42 5.57 -7.96 -3.89
C ASP A 42 4.10 -8.19 -4.27
N LEU A 43 3.18 -7.99 -3.32
CA LEU A 43 1.75 -8.07 -3.59
C LEU A 43 1.29 -7.04 -4.63
N LEU A 44 1.70 -5.77 -4.47
CA LEU A 44 1.31 -4.69 -5.39
C LEU A 44 1.92 -4.89 -6.79
N ASN A 45 3.14 -5.43 -6.88
CA ASN A 45 3.74 -5.79 -8.15
C ASN A 45 2.91 -6.86 -8.90
N ILE A 46 2.34 -7.82 -8.17
CA ILE A 46 1.48 -8.85 -8.78
C ILE A 46 0.11 -8.26 -9.17
N VAL A 47 -0.53 -7.54 -8.25
CA VAL A 47 -1.92 -7.07 -8.41
C VAL A 47 -2.03 -5.96 -9.44
N TYR A 48 -1.14 -4.98 -9.42
CA TYR A 48 -1.19 -3.83 -10.33
C TYR A 48 -0.22 -3.94 -11.51
N GLY A 49 0.68 -4.93 -11.51
CA GLY A 49 1.72 -5.04 -12.54
C GLY A 49 2.81 -3.97 -12.41
N TYR A 50 3.02 -3.43 -11.21
CA TYR A 50 4.09 -2.47 -10.95
C TYR A 50 5.48 -3.14 -10.90
N SER A 51 6.52 -2.30 -10.83
CA SER A 51 7.93 -2.64 -10.65
C SER A 51 8.48 -1.92 -9.41
N LEU A 52 7.79 -2.08 -8.28
CA LEU A 52 8.13 -1.45 -7.00
C LEU A 52 9.39 -2.05 -6.38
N GLU A 53 10.23 -1.18 -5.85
CA GLU A 53 11.39 -1.49 -5.02
C GLU A 53 11.30 -0.74 -3.70
N ASN A 54 11.88 -1.30 -2.63
CA ASN A 54 11.96 -0.59 -1.35
C ASN A 54 12.97 0.57 -1.44
N HIS A 55 12.54 1.77 -1.09
CA HIS A 55 13.39 2.96 -1.10
C HIS A 55 14.43 2.94 0.03
N ASN A 56 14.09 2.31 1.17
CA ASN A 56 14.90 2.28 2.41
C ASN A 56 16.27 1.55 2.31
N LYS A 57 16.75 1.15 1.14
CA LYS A 57 18.07 0.49 1.02
C LYS A 57 19.27 1.45 1.02
N LYS A 58 19.10 2.78 0.89
CA LYS A 58 20.25 3.71 0.67
C LYS A 58 20.26 5.07 1.39
N GLN A 59 19.20 5.55 2.04
CA GLN A 59 19.21 6.86 2.73
C GLN A 59 18.52 6.82 4.11
N LYS A 60 19.22 7.31 5.14
CA LYS A 60 18.76 7.36 6.54
C LYS A 60 17.83 8.55 6.85
N ASN A 61 17.58 9.43 5.88
CA ASN A 61 16.70 10.59 6.07
C ASN A 61 15.28 10.20 5.64
N ALA A 62 14.41 10.03 6.64
CA ALA A 62 13.05 9.51 6.55
C ALA A 62 12.31 9.87 5.23
N PRO A 63 12.26 8.96 4.24
CA PRO A 63 11.69 9.27 2.93
C PRO A 63 10.19 9.56 3.04
N ALA A 64 9.68 10.31 2.07
CA ALA A 64 8.25 10.61 1.98
C ALA A 64 7.40 9.36 1.65
N PHE A 65 8.03 8.26 1.26
CA PHE A 65 7.43 7.03 0.75
C PHE A 65 8.35 5.85 1.06
N ASP A 66 7.78 4.64 1.00
CA ASP A 66 8.49 3.40 1.35
C ASP A 66 8.88 2.62 0.08
N LEU A 67 8.04 2.70 -0.95
CA LEU A 67 8.19 1.97 -2.21
C LEU A 67 8.30 2.94 -3.40
N ILE A 68 9.10 2.59 -4.40
CA ILE A 68 9.27 3.36 -5.63
C ILE A 68 9.28 2.45 -6.85
N ASP A 69 8.59 2.89 -7.90
CA ASP A 69 8.65 2.34 -9.24
C ASP A 69 9.11 3.45 -10.18
N ASN A 70 10.36 3.38 -10.61
CA ASN A 70 10.98 4.38 -11.48
C ASN A 70 10.45 4.29 -12.92
N THR A 71 9.95 3.13 -13.34
CA THR A 71 9.45 2.86 -14.69
C THR A 71 8.08 3.53 -14.87
N ASN A 72 7.17 3.29 -13.92
CA ASN A 72 5.82 3.84 -13.95
C ASN A 72 5.71 5.21 -13.26
N LYS A 73 6.81 5.71 -12.69
CA LYS A 73 6.86 6.95 -11.90
C LYS A 73 5.84 6.96 -10.76
N ILE A 74 5.86 5.90 -9.95
CA ILE A 74 4.97 5.75 -8.79
C ILE A 74 5.82 5.72 -7.53
N ILE A 75 5.38 6.45 -6.50
CA ILE A 75 5.88 6.30 -5.14
C ILE A 75 4.71 5.91 -4.24
N ILE A 76 4.94 4.99 -3.29
CA ILE A 76 3.90 4.48 -2.39
C ILE A 76 4.37 4.59 -0.95
N GLN A 77 3.52 5.18 -0.10
CA GLN A 77 3.66 5.08 1.34
C GLN A 77 2.77 3.95 1.89
N VAL A 78 3.36 3.04 2.66
CA VAL A 78 2.70 1.96 3.39
C VAL A 78 2.44 2.44 4.82
N THR A 79 1.18 2.55 5.24
CA THR A 79 0.89 3.12 6.55
C THR A 79 -0.27 2.46 7.29
N ALA A 80 -0.06 2.19 8.59
CA ALA A 80 -1.09 1.61 9.46
C ALA A 80 -2.08 2.64 10.04
N THR A 81 -1.90 3.93 9.75
CA THR A 81 -2.68 5.02 10.36
C THR A 81 -3.52 5.73 9.32
N CYS A 82 -4.78 5.29 9.16
CA CYS A 82 -5.74 5.88 8.23
C CYS A 82 -6.33 7.22 8.74
N LYS A 83 -5.51 8.26 8.84
CA LYS A 83 -5.90 9.62 9.27
C LYS A 83 -5.56 10.66 8.22
N LYS A 84 -6.42 11.69 8.10
CA LYS A 84 -6.19 12.82 7.18
C LYS A 84 -4.84 13.48 7.43
N GLN A 85 -4.53 13.75 8.69
CA GLN A 85 -3.28 14.37 9.10
C GLN A 85 -2.07 13.60 8.58
N LYS A 86 -2.09 12.26 8.61
CA LYS A 86 -0.96 11.44 8.15
C LYS A 86 -0.67 11.61 6.65
N ILE A 87 -1.72 11.73 5.85
CA ILE A 87 -1.61 12.00 4.41
C ILE A 87 -1.06 13.42 4.21
N GLU A 88 -1.62 14.42 4.89
CA GLU A 88 -1.16 15.82 4.74
C GLU A 88 0.27 16.02 5.24
N ASP A 89 0.69 15.36 6.32
CA ASP A 89 2.07 15.38 6.81
C ASP A 89 3.04 14.84 5.77
N THR A 90 2.60 13.86 4.98
CA THR A 90 3.39 13.32 3.88
C THR A 90 3.40 14.28 2.70
N LEU A 91 2.23 14.81 2.30
CA LEU A 91 2.09 15.78 1.20
C LEU A 91 2.82 17.11 1.46
N LYS A 92 3.11 17.45 2.72
CA LYS A 92 3.89 18.64 3.10
C LYS A 92 5.40 18.45 2.99
N LYS A 93 5.91 17.23 2.79
CA LYS A 93 7.35 16.98 2.74
C LYS A 93 7.97 17.62 1.50
N GLU A 94 8.96 18.50 1.70
CA GLU A 94 9.63 19.26 0.63
C GLU A 94 10.24 18.38 -0.47
N TYR A 95 10.70 17.17 -0.13
CA TYR A 95 11.22 16.23 -1.12
C TYR A 95 10.22 15.89 -2.24
N LEU A 96 8.91 16.02 -1.98
CA LEU A 96 7.89 15.77 -2.99
C LEU A 96 7.92 16.78 -4.15
N THR A 97 8.51 17.97 -3.97
CA THR A 97 8.71 18.93 -5.07
C THR A 97 9.58 18.33 -6.17
N ASN A 98 10.73 17.75 -5.81
CA ASN A 98 11.61 17.08 -6.78
C ASN A 98 10.90 15.93 -7.48
N LYS A 99 10.09 15.15 -6.74
CA LYS A 99 9.33 14.04 -7.31
C LYS A 99 8.20 14.50 -8.22
N MET A 100 7.56 15.61 -7.91
CA MET A 100 6.58 16.24 -8.78
C MET A 100 7.24 16.68 -10.10
N GLU A 101 8.41 17.33 -10.05
CA GLU A 101 9.16 17.73 -11.26
C GLU A 101 9.60 16.52 -12.10
N GLU A 102 9.97 15.41 -11.46
CA GLU A 102 10.28 14.14 -12.13
C GLU A 102 9.04 13.39 -12.65
N GLY A 103 7.82 13.92 -12.43
CA GLY A 103 6.56 13.38 -12.92
C GLY A 103 5.97 12.22 -12.11
N TYR A 104 6.33 12.08 -10.83
CA TYR A 104 5.83 10.99 -9.98
C TYR A 104 4.40 11.21 -9.50
N ARG A 105 3.67 10.09 -9.39
CA ARG A 105 2.39 9.97 -8.69
C ARG A 105 2.59 9.34 -7.33
N LEU A 106 2.07 10.00 -6.30
CA LEU A 106 2.07 9.50 -4.93
C LEU A 106 0.82 8.68 -4.66
N LYS A 107 1.00 7.51 -4.05
CA LYS A 107 -0.08 6.66 -3.56
C LYS A 107 0.12 6.32 -2.08
N PHE A 108 -0.98 5.97 -1.40
CA PHE A 108 -1.00 5.49 -0.03
C PHE A 108 -1.67 4.12 0.00
N ILE A 109 -1.01 3.11 0.57
CA ILE A 109 -1.64 1.85 0.93
C ILE A 109 -1.87 1.87 2.45
N PHE A 110 -3.14 1.88 2.85
CA PHE A 110 -3.47 1.76 4.27
C PHE A 110 -3.55 0.31 4.67
N ILE A 111 -2.96 -0.02 5.80
CA ILE A 111 -2.96 -1.36 6.40
C ILE A 111 -3.47 -1.25 7.84
N GLY A 112 -3.88 -2.35 8.46
CA GLY A 112 -4.52 -2.28 9.76
C GLY A 112 -5.89 -1.61 9.72
N ASN A 113 -6.12 -0.63 10.60
CA ASN A 113 -7.40 0.06 10.68
C ASN A 113 -7.60 1.00 9.47
N GLN A 114 -8.64 0.74 8.68
CA GLN A 114 -8.97 1.45 7.45
C GLN A 114 -10.32 2.16 7.57
N ASN A 115 -10.47 3.28 6.86
CA ASN A 115 -11.73 4.02 6.80
C ASN A 115 -11.99 4.53 5.37
N ASN A 116 -12.98 3.95 4.68
CA ASN A 116 -13.32 4.33 3.30
C ASN A 116 -13.62 5.83 3.13
N ASN A 117 -14.16 6.51 4.14
CA ASN A 117 -14.43 7.95 4.06
C ASN A 117 -13.17 8.80 3.91
N ILE A 118 -11.98 8.26 4.14
CA ILE A 118 -10.71 8.96 3.91
C ILE A 118 -10.60 9.45 2.45
N LYS A 119 -11.12 8.68 1.49
CA LYS A 119 -11.05 8.98 0.06
C LYS A 119 -11.87 10.21 -0.35
N ASN A 120 -12.91 10.52 0.43
CA ASN A 120 -13.83 11.62 0.18
C ASN A 120 -13.39 12.92 0.86
N LYS A 121 -12.25 12.93 1.57
CA LYS A 121 -11.72 14.14 2.21
C LYS A 121 -10.92 14.98 1.23
N ASN A 122 -10.88 16.27 1.51
CA ASN A 122 -9.96 17.20 0.84
C ASN A 122 -8.62 17.24 1.57
N PHE A 123 -7.54 17.27 0.82
CA PHE A 123 -6.16 17.26 1.32
C PHE A 123 -5.40 18.48 0.81
N SER A 124 -4.66 19.14 1.70
CA SER A 124 -3.67 20.12 1.28
C SER A 124 -2.48 19.42 0.62
N ASN A 125 -2.19 19.79 -0.63
CA ASN A 125 -1.08 19.27 -1.44
C ASN A 125 -0.19 20.44 -1.90
N PRO A 126 0.60 21.04 -0.99
CA PRO A 126 1.33 22.28 -1.27
C PRO A 126 2.41 22.13 -2.36
N HIS A 127 2.94 20.93 -2.55
CA HIS A 127 3.98 20.64 -3.55
C HIS A 127 3.41 20.14 -4.89
N ASN A 128 2.07 20.13 -5.04
CA ASN A 128 1.35 19.77 -6.27
C ASN A 128 1.74 18.41 -6.88
N ILE A 129 2.18 17.45 -6.06
CA ILE A 129 2.46 16.10 -6.58
C ILE A 129 1.19 15.47 -7.13
N LEU A 130 1.30 14.64 -8.17
CA LEU A 130 0.15 13.93 -8.72
C LEU A 130 -0.45 13.02 -7.65
N PHE A 131 -1.65 13.38 -7.17
CA PHE A 131 -2.39 12.67 -6.14
C PHE A 131 -3.89 12.94 -6.27
N ASP A 132 -4.68 11.88 -6.45
CA ASP A 132 -6.15 11.88 -6.44
C ASP A 132 -6.61 10.94 -5.32
N SER A 133 -7.22 11.49 -4.26
CA SER A 133 -7.60 10.71 -3.08
C SER A 133 -8.54 9.53 -3.36
N LYS A 134 -9.29 9.55 -4.47
CA LYS A 134 -10.18 8.44 -4.86
C LYS A 134 -9.42 7.28 -5.49
N LYS A 135 -8.34 7.57 -6.23
CA LYS A 135 -7.56 6.60 -7.01
C LYS A 135 -6.23 6.19 -6.37
N ASP A 136 -5.66 7.11 -5.60
CA ASP A 136 -4.30 7.02 -5.07
C ASP A 136 -4.28 6.65 -3.58
N ILE A 137 -5.44 6.57 -2.94
CA ILE A 137 -5.60 5.86 -1.68
C ILE A 137 -6.08 4.45 -1.97
N ILE A 138 -5.28 3.46 -1.58
CA ILE A 138 -5.55 2.03 -1.74
C ILE A 138 -5.89 1.45 -0.36
N LEU A 139 -7.06 0.84 -0.26
CA LEU A 139 -7.57 0.10 0.89
C LEU A 139 -7.69 -1.38 0.52
N THR A 140 -8.08 -2.22 1.48
CA THR A 140 -8.24 -3.66 1.22
C THR A 140 -9.31 -3.95 0.18
N GLN A 141 -10.38 -3.14 0.14
CA GLN A 141 -11.41 -3.27 -0.87
C GLN A 141 -10.86 -3.04 -2.29
N ASP A 142 -10.03 -2.01 -2.49
CA ASP A 142 -9.43 -1.72 -3.80
C ASP A 142 -8.51 -2.85 -4.26
N LEU A 143 -7.70 -3.40 -3.34
CA LEU A 143 -6.88 -4.58 -3.65
C LEU A 143 -7.74 -5.77 -4.07
N CYS A 144 -8.88 -5.99 -3.41
CA CYS A 144 -9.79 -7.08 -3.73
C CYS A 144 -10.47 -6.88 -5.09
N GLU A 145 -10.85 -5.65 -5.43
CA GLU A 145 -11.44 -5.30 -6.74
C GLU A 145 -10.41 -5.52 -7.87
N GLU A 146 -9.18 -5.05 -7.69
CA GLU A 146 -8.11 -5.24 -8.68
C GLU A 146 -7.70 -6.73 -8.80
N PHE A 147 -7.60 -7.43 -7.67
CA PHE A 147 -7.35 -8.87 -7.67
C PHE A 147 -8.42 -9.66 -8.42
N LEU A 148 -9.70 -9.26 -8.31
CA LEU A 148 -10.80 -9.89 -9.02
C LEU A 148 -10.67 -9.74 -10.54
N ASN A 149 -10.03 -8.68 -11.04
CA ASN A 149 -9.82 -8.44 -12.46
C ASN A 149 -8.63 -9.21 -13.06
N LEU A 150 -7.77 -9.81 -12.22
CA LEU A 150 -6.63 -10.59 -12.68
C LEU A 150 -7.05 -11.89 -13.38
N ASN A 151 -6.22 -12.39 -14.29
CA ASN A 151 -6.39 -13.76 -14.79
C ASN A 151 -6.09 -14.79 -13.68
N ILE A 152 -6.58 -16.02 -13.84
CA ILE A 152 -6.47 -17.07 -12.82
C ILE A 152 -5.02 -17.37 -12.42
N ASN A 153 -4.07 -17.31 -13.35
CA ASN A 153 -2.66 -17.59 -13.04
C ASN A 153 -2.05 -16.50 -12.13
N LYS A 154 -2.36 -15.23 -12.40
CA LYS A 154 -1.94 -14.12 -11.53
C LYS A 154 -2.63 -14.17 -10.16
N GLN A 155 -3.90 -14.57 -10.12
CA GLN A 155 -4.59 -14.80 -8.85
C GLN A 155 -3.91 -15.89 -8.02
N ASP A 156 -3.62 -17.03 -8.65
CA ASP A 156 -2.93 -18.14 -7.98
C ASP A 156 -1.55 -17.70 -7.45
N HIS A 157 -0.81 -16.92 -8.24
CA HIS A 157 0.49 -16.40 -7.83
C HIS A 157 0.42 -15.49 -6.59
N ALA A 158 -0.55 -14.57 -6.54
CA ALA A 158 -0.76 -13.74 -5.34
C ALA A 158 -1.20 -14.58 -4.13
N ILE A 159 -2.06 -15.59 -4.33
CA ILE A 159 -2.46 -16.53 -3.26
C ILE A 159 -1.26 -17.35 -2.75
N GLU A 160 -0.33 -17.73 -3.61
CA GLU A 160 0.91 -18.39 -3.20
C GLU A 160 1.82 -17.47 -2.38
N LEU A 161 1.95 -16.21 -2.77
CA LEU A 161 2.67 -15.20 -1.98
C LEU A 161 2.07 -15.08 -0.57
N LEU A 162 0.75 -14.90 -0.49
CA LEU A 162 0.01 -14.83 0.78
C LEU A 162 0.28 -16.05 1.67
N LYS A 163 0.26 -17.26 1.09
CA LYS A 163 0.55 -18.49 1.85
C LYS A 163 1.98 -18.51 2.37
N LYS A 164 2.97 -18.19 1.53
CA LYS A 164 4.40 -18.28 1.87
C LYS A 164 4.81 -17.29 2.95
N GLU A 165 4.28 -16.08 2.92
CA GLU A 165 4.71 -15.02 3.83
C GLU A 165 3.86 -14.92 5.09
N LEU A 166 2.60 -15.36 5.04
CA LEU A 166 1.66 -15.13 6.13
C LEU A 166 1.28 -16.42 6.87
N SER A 167 1.36 -17.63 6.29
CA SER A 167 0.90 -18.83 7.01
C SER A 167 1.77 -19.16 8.25
N PRO A 168 1.17 -19.49 9.42
CA PRO A 168 -0.23 -19.83 9.64
C PRO A 168 -1.02 -18.66 10.26
N LEU A 169 -0.82 -17.42 9.77
CA LEU A 169 -1.70 -16.30 10.15
C LEU A 169 -3.13 -16.71 10.04
#